data_AF-A0A560FM56-F1
#
_entry.id   AF-A0A560FM56-F1
#
_cell.length_a   1.000
_cell.length_b   1.000
_cell.length_c   1.000
_cell.angle_alpha   90.00
_cell.angle_beta   90.00
_cell.angle_gamma   90.00
#
_symmetry.space_group_name_H-M   'P 1'
#
loop_
_entity.id
_entity.type
_entity.pdbx_description
1 polymer ?
#
loop_
_entity_poly.entity_id
_entity_poly.type
_entity_poly.pdbx_seq_one_letter_code
_entity_poly.pdbx_strand_id
1 'polypeptide(L)'
;MDLGTDLVNSLMIHIGVTALLLWPAYRLVVRAGLPRRWPLWLALPLLGPVIFLVLLAKTPWPVLPARQPKMHPRERLKRERAAAQAAASE
;
A
#
# COMPACT_ATOMS: atom_id res chain seq x y z
N MET A 1 -21.22 4.59 -13.46
CA MET A 1 -20.76 4.23 -12.11
C MET A 1 -19.74 5.26 -11.70
N ASP A 2 -20.04 6.03 -10.66
CA ASP A 2 -19.10 7.02 -10.13
C ASP A 2 -18.21 6.32 -9.09
N LEU A 3 -17.00 5.97 -9.53
CA LEU A 3 -15.98 5.31 -8.70
C LEU A 3 -15.65 6.10 -7.43
N GLY A 4 -15.90 7.41 -7.41
CA GLY A 4 -15.72 8.25 -6.22
C GLY A 4 -16.77 7.94 -5.16
N THR A 5 -18.04 7.94 -5.53
CA THR A 5 -19.15 7.70 -4.59
C THR A 5 -19.16 6.26 -4.07
N ASP A 6 -18.82 5.29 -4.91
CA ASP A 6 -18.79 3.87 -4.53
C ASP A 6 -17.70 3.59 -3.48
N LEU A 7 -16.55 4.24 -3.62
CA LEU A 7 -15.45 4.13 -2.66
C LEU A 7 -15.80 4.77 -1.31
N VAL A 8 -16.41 5.96 -1.33
CA VAL A 8 -16.85 6.65 -0.10
C VAL A 8 -17.90 5.83 0.64
N ASN A 9 -18.88 5.28 -0.07
CA ASN A 9 -19.89 4.40 0.51
C ASN A 9 -19.28 3.14 1.13
N SER A 10 -18.33 2.51 0.43
CA SER A 10 -17.62 1.32 0.95
C SER A 10 -16.83 1.64 2.23
N LEU A 11 -16.18 2.81 2.28
CA LEU A 11 -15.43 3.26 3.45
C LEU A 11 -16.35 3.54 4.65
N MET A 12 -17.50 4.18 4.41
CA MET A 12 -18.51 4.43 5.44
C MET A 12 -19.08 3.13 6.01
N ILE A 13 -19.36 2.15 5.15
CA ILE A 13 -19.80 0.81 5.58
C ILE A 13 -18.71 0.14 6.44
N HIS A 14 -17.44 0.20 6.03
CA HIS A 14 -16.33 -0.36 6.81
C HIS A 14 -16.17 0.30 8.18
N ILE A 15 -16.31 1.63 8.26
CA ILE A 15 -16.28 2.36 9.53
C ILE A 15 -17.44 1.90 10.43
N GLY A 16 -18.65 1.79 9.89
CA GLY A 16 -19.83 1.31 10.61
C GLY A 16 -19.65 -0.11 11.15
N VAL A 17 -19.18 -1.04 10.32
CA VAL A 17 -18.91 -2.43 10.70
C VAL A 17 -17.81 -2.51 11.78
N THR A 18 -16.75 -1.72 11.64
CA THR A 18 -15.67 -1.66 12.63
C THR A 18 -16.18 -1.14 13.98
N ALA A 19 -17.04 -0.12 13.98
CA ALA A 19 -17.66 0.38 15.20
C ALA A 19 -18.56 -0.68 15.87
N LEU A 20 -19.32 -1.43 15.07
CA LEU A 20 -20.13 -2.57 15.54
C LEU A 20 -19.27 -3.67 16.18
N LEU A 21 -18.13 -4.01 15.58
CA LEU A 21 -17.17 -4.97 16.12
C LEU A 21 -16.49 -4.47 17.41
N LEU A 22 -16.25 -3.16 17.53
CA LEU A 22 -15.63 -2.54 18.70
C LEU A 22 -16.59 -2.35 19.88
N TRP A 23 -17.90 -2.31 19.62
CA TRP A 23 -18.93 -2.13 20.65
C TRP A 23 -18.84 -3.13 21.82
N PRO A 24 -18.75 -4.46 21.60
CA PRO A 24 -18.60 -5.41 22.72
C PRO A 24 -17.29 -5.20 23.49
N ALA A 25 -16.19 -4.90 22.81
CA ALA A 25 -14.91 -4.61 23.45
C ALA A 25 -14.99 -3.35 24.32
N TYR A 26 -15.67 -2.30 23.85
CA TYR A 26 -15.95 -1.10 24.64
C TYR A 26 -16.76 -1.41 25.90
N ARG A 27 -17.82 -2.22 25.78
CA ARG A 27 -18.62 -2.63 26.95
C ARG A 27 -17.80 -3.44 27.96
N LEU A 28 -16.92 -4.31 27.50
CA LEU A 28 -16.03 -5.09 28.37
C LEU A 28 -15.02 -4.20 29.10
N VAL A 29 -14.39 -3.25 28.40
CA VAL A 29 -13.44 -2.30 29.00
C VAL A 29 -14.12 -1.44 30.06
N VAL A 30 -15.32 -0.90 29.79
CA VAL A 30 -16.07 -0.10 30.76
C VAL A 30 -16.45 -0.93 31.99
N ARG A 31 -16.87 -2.18 31.80
CA ARG A 31 -17.18 -3.10 32.91
C ARG A 31 -15.95 -3.48 33.73
N ALA A 32 -14.80 -3.61 33.09
CA ALA A 32 -13.54 -3.93 33.75
C ALA A 32 -12.88 -2.72 34.44
N GLY A 33 -13.50 -1.53 34.41
CA GLY A 33 -12.93 -0.30 34.99
C GLY A 33 -11.68 0.21 34.25
N LEU A 34 -11.42 -0.31 33.05
CA LEU A 34 -10.25 0.04 32.24
C LEU A 34 -10.46 1.40 31.51
N PRO A 35 -9.37 2.04 31.06
CA PRO A 35 -9.46 3.30 30.32
C PRO A 35 -10.32 3.16 29.06
N ARG A 36 -11.33 4.03 28.90
CA ARG A 36 -12.26 4.03 27.74
C ARG A 36 -11.58 4.15 26.37
N ARG A 37 -10.30 4.55 26.34
CA ARG A 37 -9.49 4.69 25.11
C ARG A 37 -8.85 3.37 24.67
N TRP A 38 -8.83 2.33 25.49
CA TRP A 38 -8.23 1.05 25.13
C TRP A 38 -8.83 0.37 23.89
N PRO A 39 -10.16 0.36 23.69
CA PRO A 39 -10.76 -0.21 22.48
C PRO A 39 -10.33 0.51 21.20
N LEU A 40 -9.92 1.79 21.28
CA LEU A 40 -9.44 2.52 20.10
C LEU A 40 -8.17 1.88 19.51
N TRP A 41 -7.34 1.23 20.33
CA TRP A 41 -6.17 0.50 19.85
C TRP A 41 -6.54 -0.70 18.97
N LEU A 42 -7.70 -1.32 19.23
CA LEU A 42 -8.23 -2.38 18.39
C LEU A 42 -8.75 -1.85 17.04
N ALA A 43 -9.13 -0.58 16.96
CA ALA A 43 -9.56 0.03 15.70
C ALA A 43 -8.39 0.17 14.70
N LEU A 44 -7.16 0.33 15.20
CA LEU A 44 -5.97 0.58 14.38
C LEU A 44 -5.66 -0.55 13.38
N PRO A 45 -5.61 -1.84 13.78
CA PRO A 45 -5.41 -2.94 12.82
C PRO A 45 -6.63 -3.16 11.90
N LEU A 46 -7.85 -2.78 12.29
CA LEU A 46 -9.03 -2.92 11.45
C LEU A 46 -9.14 -1.83 10.38
N LEU A 47 -8.86 -0.57 10.71
CA LEU A 47 -9.03 0.58 9.81
C LEU A 47 -7.73 1.01 9.12
N GLY A 48 -6.59 0.84 9.77
CA GLY A 48 -5.29 1.29 9.27
C GLY A 48 -4.96 0.79 7.86
N PRO A 49 -5.04 -0.52 7.59
CA PRO A 49 -4.75 -1.06 6.26
C PRO A 49 -5.69 -0.54 5.17
N VAL A 50 -6.99 -0.41 5.48
CA VAL A 50 -8.00 0.06 4.51
C VAL A 50 -7.75 1.52 4.14
N ILE A 51 -7.52 2.38 5.15
CA ILE A 51 -7.20 3.79 4.91
C ILE A 51 -5.89 3.91 4.12
N PHE A 52 -4.87 3.12 4.47
CA PHE A 52 -3.61 3.09 3.76
C PHE A 52 -3.78 2.72 2.28
N LEU A 53 -4.56 1.67 1.98
CA LEU A 53 -4.84 1.24 0.61
C LEU A 53 -5.59 2.31 -0.19
N VAL A 54 -6.57 2.96 0.43
CA VAL A 54 -7.35 4.04 -0.21
C VAL A 54 -6.46 5.24 -0.52
N LEU A 55 -5.60 5.64 0.42
CA LEU A 55 -4.62 6.70 0.19
C LEU A 55 -3.63 6.30 -0.90
N LEU A 56 -3.11 5.08 -0.88
CA LEU A 56 -2.19 4.57 -1.89
C LEU A 56 -2.84 4.54 -3.30
N ALA A 57 -4.12 4.19 -3.38
CA ALA A 57 -4.86 4.18 -4.64
C ALA A 57 -5.16 5.58 -5.18
N LYS A 58 -5.34 6.58 -4.31
CA LYS A 58 -5.63 7.98 -4.68
C LYS A 58 -4.38 8.83 -4.86
N THR A 59 -3.25 8.40 -4.30
CA THR A 59 -1.97 9.12 -4.44
C THR A 59 -1.45 8.90 -5.86
N PRO A 60 -1.14 9.97 -6.62
CA PRO A 60 -0.53 9.83 -7.93
C PRO A 60 0.82 9.13 -7.76
N TRP A 61 0.99 8.00 -8.44
CA TRP A 61 2.24 7.27 -8.40
C TRP A 61 3.33 8.08 -9.10
N PRO A 62 4.54 8.19 -8.52
CA PRO A 62 5.65 8.83 -9.21
C PRO A 62 5.93 8.06 -10.51
N VAL A 63 6.22 8.79 -11.59
CA VAL A 63 6.66 8.18 -12.85
C VAL A 63 8.02 7.53 -12.57
N LEU A 64 8.03 6.21 -12.44
CA LEU A 64 9.26 5.46 -12.30
C LEU A 64 10.01 5.54 -13.63
N PRO A 65 11.35 5.74 -13.60
CA PRO A 65 12.15 5.68 -14.81
C PRO A 65 11.94 4.33 -15.49
N ALA A 66 11.88 4.33 -16.82
CA ALA A 66 11.70 3.10 -17.59
C ALA A 66 12.72 2.06 -17.12
N ARG A 67 12.21 0.90 -16.69
CA ARG A 67 13.07 -0.21 -16.24
C ARG A 67 14.04 -0.52 -17.36
N GLN A 68 15.33 -0.31 -17.12
CA GLN A 68 16.32 -0.66 -18.13
C GLN A 68 16.16 -2.14 -18.46
N PRO A 69 16.08 -2.50 -19.75
CA PRO A 69 15.94 -3.88 -20.14
C PRO A 69 17.09 -4.67 -19.50
N LYS A 70 16.76 -5.73 -18.75
CA LYS A 70 17.76 -6.64 -18.19
C LYS A 70 18.51 -7.26 -19.37
N MET A 71 19.63 -6.65 -19.73
CA MET A 71 20.48 -7.17 -20.79
C MET A 71 21.02 -8.51 -20.34
N HIS A 72 20.81 -9.55 -21.14
CA HIS A 72 21.30 -10.88 -20.80
C HIS A 72 22.83 -10.82 -20.68
N PRO A 73 23.46 -11.43 -19.64
CA PRO A 73 24.90 -11.29 -19.38
C PRO A 73 25.78 -11.59 -20.61
N ARG A 74 25.35 -12.54 -21.45
CA ARG A 74 26.05 -12.90 -22.70
C ARG A 74 26.04 -11.79 -23.75
N GLU A 75 24.94 -11.06 -23.87
CA GLU A 75 24.84 -9.96 -24.83
C GLU A 75 25.64 -8.74 -24.35
N ARG A 76 25.68 -8.52 -23.02
CA ARG A 76 26.52 -7.50 -22.40
C ARG A 76 28.00 -7.76 -22.70
N LEU A 77 28.45 -9.00 -22.47
CA LEU A 77 29.80 -9.46 -22.81
C LEU A 77 30.12 -9.31 -24.31
N LYS A 78 29.15 -9.58 -25.19
CA LYS A 78 29.33 -9.43 -26.64
C LYS A 78 29.52 -7.96 -27.03
N ARG A 79 28.77 -7.03 -26.43
CA ARG A 79 28.94 -5.58 -26.66
C ARG A 79 30.25 -5.05 -26.10
N GLU A 80 30.64 -5.49 -24.90
CA GLU A 80 31.93 -5.11 -24.29
C GLU A 80 33.11 -5.58 -25.17
N ARG A 81 33.05 -6.79 -25.72
CA ARG A 81 34.07 -7.29 -26.65
C ARG A 81 34.08 -6.53 -27.98
N ALA A 82 32.92 -6.20 -28.53
CA ALA A 82 32.84 -5.41 -29.76
C ALA A 82 33.38 -3.98 -29.58
N ALA A 83 33.10 -3.35 -28.43
CA ALA A 83 33.64 -2.04 -28.10
C ALA A 83 35.16 -2.07 -27.90
N ALA A 84 35.68 -3.10 -27.23
CA ALA A 84 37.13 -3.28 -27.05
C ALA A 84 37.85 -3.52 -28.39
N GLN A 85 37.22 -4.22 -29.34
CA GLN A 85 37.76 -4.43 -30.68
C GLN A 85 37.76 -3.14 -31.51
N ALA A 86 36.68 -2.35 -31.44
CA ALA A 86 36.61 -1.06 -32.12
C ALA A 86 37.66 -0.07 -31.59
N ALA A 87 37.87 -0.02 -30.26
CA ALA A 87 38.88 0.84 -29.65
C ALA A 87 40.34 0.38 -29.90
N ALA A 88 40.55 -0.89 -30.27
CA ALA A 88 41.87 -1.42 -30.62
C ALA A 88 42.18 -1.34 -32.12
N SER A 89 41.22 -0.89 -32.93
CA SER A 89 41.37 -0.71 -34.38
C SER A 89 41.46 0.76 -34.82
N GLU A 90 41.42 1.70 -33.86
CA GLU A 90 41.98 3.06 -33.96
C GLU A 90 43.45 3.06 -33.51
#